data_AF-A0A5C5RSB8-F1
#
_entry.id   AF-A0A5C5RSB8-F1
#
_cell.length_a   1.000
_cell.length_b   1.000
_cell.length_c   1.000
_cell.angle_alpha   90.00
_cell.angle_beta   90.00
_cell.angle_gamma   90.00
#
_symmetry.space_group_name_H-M   'P 1'
#
loop_
_entity.id
_entity.type
_entity.pdbx_description
1 polymer ?
#
loop_
_entity_poly.entity_id
_entity_poly.type
_entity_poly.pdbx_seq_one_letter_code
_entity_poly.pdbx_strand_id
1 'polypeptide(L)'
;MTLLVALAGAGGSLLGYRLLAGGPNWTRMLCATIAVSVVLGGVARMARIVGDTGWSTLPIALFGPIVTFVGIGWWLTAAPRRDGWRAVLVVGGGVAAAILGYLSIDLLGLAYIKFPRFG
;
A
#
# COMPACT_ATOMS: atom_id res chain seq x y z
N MET A 1 13.46 14.15 -9.81
CA MET A 1 12.55 13.56 -8.81
C MET A 1 11.16 13.28 -9.39
N THR A 2 10.53 14.24 -10.06
CA THR A 2 9.23 14.07 -10.75
C THR A 2 9.20 12.92 -11.76
N LEU A 3 10.23 12.76 -12.61
CA LEU A 3 10.33 11.65 -13.57
C LEU A 3 10.35 10.27 -12.88
N LEU A 4 11.12 10.14 -11.79
CA LEU A 4 11.21 8.89 -11.02
C LEU A 4 9.88 8.54 -10.34
N VAL A 5 9.20 9.54 -9.78
CA VAL A 5 7.85 9.38 -9.20
C VAL A 5 6.85 8.93 -10.28
N ALA A 6 6.92 9.52 -11.48
CA ALA A 6 6.05 9.14 -12.59
C ALA A 6 6.31 7.69 -13.07
N LEU A 7 7.59 7.29 -13.19
CA LEU A 7 7.96 5.91 -13.55
C LEU A 7 7.53 4.90 -12.48
N ALA A 8 7.68 5.24 -11.20
CA ALA A 8 7.20 4.44 -10.09
C ALA A 8 5.67 4.28 -10.14
N GLY A 9 4.94 5.37 -10.36
CA GLY A 9 3.49 5.34 -10.53
C GLY A 9 3.03 4.48 -11.71
N ALA A 10 3.72 4.56 -12.84
CA ALA A 10 3.45 3.73 -14.01
C ALA A 10 3.69 2.24 -13.71
N GLY A 11 4.80 1.91 -13.03
CA GLY A 11 5.09 0.54 -12.60
C GLY A 11 4.05 -0.01 -11.63
N GLY A 12 3.65 0.78 -10.63
CA GLY A 12 2.59 0.45 -9.68
C GLY A 12 1.25 0.18 -10.37
N SER A 13 0.90 1.02 -11.34
CA SER A 13 -0.34 0.90 -12.11
C SER A 13 -0.34 -0.36 -12.97
N LEU A 14 0.80 -0.71 -13.59
CA LEU A 14 0.95 -1.96 -14.34
C LEU A 14 0.78 -3.18 -13.44
N LEU A 15 1.37 -3.17 -12.24
CA LEU A 15 1.22 -4.25 -11.27
C LEU A 15 -0.23 -4.38 -10.79
N GLY A 16 -0.90 -3.26 -10.48
CA GLY A 16 -2.31 -3.23 -10.13
C GLY A 16 -3.20 -3.78 -11.25
N TYR A 17 -2.94 -3.37 -12.50
CA TYR A 17 -3.65 -3.90 -13.67
C TYR A 17 -3.44 -5.41 -13.82
N ARG A 18 -2.22 -5.93 -13.69
CA ARG A 18 -1.96 -7.38 -13.77
C ARG A 18 -2.64 -8.16 -12.65
N LEU A 19 -2.78 -7.55 -11.48
CA LEU A 19 -3.50 -8.13 -10.34
C LEU A 19 -4.99 -8.28 -10.62
N LEU A 20 -5.58 -7.25 -11.26
CA LEU A 20 -7.00 -7.19 -11.65
C LEU A 20 -7.31 -8.05 -12.90
N ALA A 21 -6.43 -8.04 -13.90
CA ALA A 21 -6.58 -8.78 -15.15
C ALA A 21 -6.52 -10.31 -14.94
N GLY A 22 -5.96 -10.77 -13.82
CA GLY A 22 -5.95 -12.19 -13.43
C GLY A 22 -7.30 -12.75 -12.96
N GLY A 23 -8.39 -11.97 -13.04
CA GLY A 23 -9.74 -12.37 -12.66
C GLY A 23 -10.11 -12.04 -11.20
N PRO A 24 -11.40 -12.18 -10.84
CA PRO A 24 -11.96 -11.66 -9.59
C PRO A 24 -11.64 -12.51 -8.34
N ASN A 25 -10.37 -12.76 -8.07
CA ASN A 25 -9.90 -13.56 -6.94
C ASN A 25 -9.72 -12.70 -5.67
N TRP A 26 -10.73 -12.68 -4.80
CA TRP A 26 -10.76 -11.87 -3.57
C TRP A 26 -9.57 -12.09 -2.64
N THR A 27 -9.11 -13.34 -2.48
CA THR A 27 -7.97 -13.69 -1.61
C THR A 27 -6.68 -13.05 -2.10
N ARG A 28 -6.46 -13.03 -3.41
CA ARG A 28 -5.28 -12.39 -4.01
C ARG A 28 -5.31 -10.88 -3.79
N MET A 29 -6.50 -10.29 -3.90
CA MET A 29 -6.73 -8.87 -3.65
C MET A 29 -6.48 -8.51 -2.17
N LEU A 30 -6.97 -9.33 -1.25
CA LEU A 30 -6.74 -9.19 0.19
C LEU A 30 -5.24 -9.28 0.53
N CYS A 31 -4.55 -10.32 0.06
CA CYS A 31 -3.11 -10.49 0.32
C CYS A 31 -2.28 -9.34 -0.26
N ALA A 32 -2.57 -8.91 -1.48
CA ALA A 32 -1.89 -7.78 -2.10
C ALA A 32 -2.15 -6.48 -1.34
N THR A 33 -3.40 -6.25 -0.92
CA THR A 33 -3.79 -5.07 -0.14
C THR A 33 -3.08 -5.04 1.20
N ILE A 34 -3.11 -6.14 1.96
CA ILE A 34 -2.42 -6.25 3.25
C ILE A 34 -0.92 -5.98 3.07
N ALA A 35 -0.27 -6.65 2.11
CA ALA A 35 1.17 -6.51 1.89
C ALA A 35 1.56 -5.06 1.56
N VAL A 36 0.84 -4.42 0.64
CA VAL A 36 1.05 -3.01 0.26
C VAL A 36 0.78 -2.08 1.44
N SER A 37 -0.30 -2.30 2.18
CA SER A 37 -0.67 -1.48 3.32
C SER A 37 0.36 -1.53 4.45
N VAL A 38 0.91 -2.71 4.79
CA VAL A 38 2.02 -2.83 5.76
C VAL A 38 3.21 -1.96 5.34
N VAL A 39 3.62 -2.06 4.07
CA VAL A 39 4.75 -1.29 3.55
C VAL A 39 4.49 0.21 3.62
N LEU A 40 3.30 0.67 3.21
CA LEU A 40 2.92 2.08 3.27
C LEU A 40 2.85 2.61 4.70
N GLY A 41 2.36 1.81 5.65
CA GLY A 41 2.36 2.15 7.07
C GLY A 41 3.77 2.34 7.62
N GLY A 42 4.69 1.45 7.28
CA GLY A 42 6.10 1.56 7.65
C GLY A 42 6.78 2.78 7.03
N VAL A 43 6.55 3.03 5.74
CA VAL A 43 7.06 4.23 5.04
C VAL A 43 6.56 5.52 5.69
N ALA A 44 5.27 5.57 6.07
CA ALA A 44 4.70 6.74 6.76
C ALA A 44 5.38 7.01 8.10
N ARG A 45 5.69 5.96 8.88
CA ARG A 45 6.43 6.10 10.14
C ARG A 45 7.87 6.54 9.89
N MET A 46 8.57 5.96 8.92
CA MET A 46 9.93 6.37 8.56
C MET A 46 10.02 7.83 8.12
N ALA A 47 9.10 8.28 7.28
CA ALA A 47 9.03 9.68 6.86
C ALA A 47 8.88 10.62 8.07
N ARG A 48 8.08 10.21 9.06
CA ARG A 48 7.90 10.96 10.31
C ARG A 48 9.16 10.98 11.19
N ILE A 49 9.94 9.90 11.23
CA ILE A 49 11.19 9.82 12.01
C ILE A 49 12.31 10.63 11.35
N VAL A 50 12.49 10.48 10.04
CA VAL A 50 13.58 11.11 9.28
C VAL A 50 13.32 12.60 9.04
N GLY A 51 12.05 13.01 8.95
CA GLY A 51 11.65 14.41 8.74
C GLY A 51 11.76 14.88 7.29
N ASP A 52 12.33 14.08 6.39
CA ASP A 52 12.39 14.35 4.96
C ASP A 52 11.25 13.64 4.22
N THR A 53 10.32 14.42 3.68
CA THR A 53 9.16 13.95 2.92
C THR A 53 9.49 13.67 1.46
N GLY A 54 10.66 14.09 0.97
CA GLY A 54 11.03 13.94 -0.44
C GLY A 54 11.12 12.47 -0.86
N TRP A 55 11.85 11.66 -0.10
CA TRP A 55 12.10 10.26 -0.45
C TRP A 55 10.92 9.32 -0.17
N SER A 56 9.98 9.71 0.70
CA SER A 56 8.77 8.92 0.96
C SER A 56 7.77 8.96 -0.20
N THR A 57 7.87 9.96 -1.09
CA THR A 57 7.01 10.07 -2.28
C THR A 57 7.17 8.90 -3.26
N LEU A 58 8.37 8.34 -3.36
CA LEU A 58 8.69 7.23 -4.28
C LEU A 58 7.94 5.93 -3.94
N PRO A 59 8.03 5.38 -2.72
CA PRO A 59 7.25 4.20 -2.35
C PRO A 59 5.74 4.48 -2.34
N ILE A 60 5.30 5.67 -1.97
CA ILE A 60 3.87 6.03 -2.05
C ILE A 60 3.40 5.97 -3.51
N ALA A 61 4.17 6.55 -4.44
CA ALA A 61 3.84 6.54 -5.86
C ALA A 61 3.91 5.12 -6.47
N LEU A 62 4.84 4.27 -6.01
CA LEU A 62 4.97 2.89 -6.50
C LEU A 62 3.85 1.99 -6.01
N PHE A 63 3.54 2.03 -4.70
CA PHE A 63 2.64 1.07 -4.08
C PHE A 63 1.18 1.53 -4.05
N GLY A 64 0.93 2.85 -3.99
CA GLY A 64 -0.42 3.42 -3.97
C GLY A 64 -1.31 2.94 -5.12
N PRO A 65 -0.85 2.96 -6.39
CA PRO A 65 -1.63 2.52 -7.54
C PRO A 65 -1.81 0.99 -7.65
N ILE A 66 -1.13 0.19 -6.83
CA ILE A 66 -1.31 -1.28 -6.83
C ILE A 66 -2.67 -1.64 -6.21
N VAL A 67 -3.10 -0.87 -5.21
CA VAL A 67 -4.37 -1.06 -4.50
C VAL A 67 -5.28 0.14 -4.79
N THR A 68 -6.05 0.07 -5.88
CA THR A 68 -6.96 1.14 -6.27
C THR A 68 -8.39 0.85 -5.85
N PHE A 69 -9.06 1.85 -5.28
CA PHE A 69 -10.51 1.78 -5.01
C PHE A 69 -11.31 1.56 -6.30
N VAL A 70 -10.81 2.06 -7.44
CA VAL A 70 -11.39 1.81 -8.77
C VAL A 70 -11.30 0.33 -9.14
N GLY A 71 -10.18 -0.33 -8.88
CA GLY A 71 -10.02 -1.78 -9.10
C GLY A 71 -10.91 -2.62 -8.20
N ILE A 72 -11.04 -2.24 -6.93
CA ILE A 72 -11.97 -2.89 -5.97
C ILE A 72 -13.42 -2.68 -6.42
N GLY A 73 -13.76 -1.49 -6.91
CA GLY A 73 -15.07 -1.18 -7.49
C GLY A 73 -15.37 -2.03 -8.73
N TRP A 74 -14.41 -2.12 -9.67
CA TRP A 74 -14.55 -2.96 -10.85
C TRP A 74 -14.74 -4.44 -10.48
N TRP A 75 -13.97 -4.93 -9.51
CA TRP A 75 -14.13 -6.29 -8.97
C TRP A 75 -15.52 -6.53 -8.39
N LEU A 76 -16.05 -5.59 -7.59
CA LEU A 76 -17.40 -5.66 -7.04
C LEU A 76 -18.49 -5.67 -8.12
N THR A 77 -18.29 -4.94 -9.23
CA THR A 77 -19.23 -4.94 -10.36
C THR A 77 -19.14 -6.22 -11.20
N ALA A 78 -17.95 -6.81 -11.32
CA ALA A 78 -17.74 -8.04 -12.09
C ALA A 78 -18.21 -9.30 -11.36
N ALA A 79 -18.29 -9.29 -10.03
CA ALA A 79 -18.75 -10.39 -9.19
C ALA A 79 -19.94 -9.97 -8.27
N PRO A 80 -21.14 -9.73 -8.83
CA PRO A 80 -22.26 -9.09 -8.12
C PRO A 80 -22.92 -9.93 -7.00
N ARG A 81 -22.40 -11.13 -6.69
CA ARG A 81 -23.00 -12.01 -5.68
C ARG A 81 -22.49 -11.67 -4.27
N ARG A 82 -23.23 -10.82 -3.53
CA ARG A 82 -23.13 -10.67 -2.06
C ARG A 82 -21.73 -10.47 -1.45
N ASP A 83 -20.75 -10.03 -2.23
CA ASP A 83 -19.35 -9.92 -1.81
C ASP A 83 -18.99 -8.59 -1.13
N GLY A 84 -19.98 -7.76 -0.78
CA GLY A 84 -19.77 -6.50 -0.07
C GLY A 84 -19.01 -6.67 1.25
N TRP A 85 -19.28 -7.75 2.00
CA TRP A 85 -18.54 -8.06 3.23
C TRP A 85 -17.06 -8.37 2.96
N ARG A 86 -16.73 -8.97 1.80
CA ARG A 86 -15.34 -9.24 1.40
C ARG A 86 -14.61 -7.95 1.07
N ALA A 87 -15.28 -6.98 0.43
CA ALA A 87 -14.70 -5.66 0.22
C ALA A 87 -14.42 -4.95 1.56
N VAL A 88 -15.33 -5.06 2.52
CA VAL A 88 -15.10 -4.54 3.88
C VAL A 88 -13.88 -5.20 4.53
N LEU A 89 -13.69 -6.52 4.37
CA LEU A 89 -12.49 -7.20 4.87
C LEU A 89 -11.20 -6.78 4.15
N VAL A 90 -11.26 -6.54 2.83
CA VAL A 90 -10.09 -6.06 2.07
C VAL A 90 -9.69 -4.67 2.52
N VAL A 91 -10.66 -3.75 2.62
CA VAL A 91 -10.42 -2.38 3.06
C VAL A 91 -10.02 -2.34 4.54
N GLY A 92 -10.78 -2.99 5.42
CA GLY A 92 -10.51 -3.05 6.85
C GLY A 92 -9.20 -3.76 7.17
N GLY A 93 -8.91 -4.87 6.48
CA GLY A 93 -7.63 -5.57 6.57
C GLY A 93 -6.45 -4.71 6.11
N GLY A 94 -6.63 -3.93 5.04
CA GLY A 94 -5.65 -2.93 4.61
C GLY A 94 -5.38 -1.86 5.67
N VAL A 95 -6.43 -1.30 6.28
CA VAL A 95 -6.28 -0.31 7.37
C VAL A 95 -5.54 -0.92 8.56
N ALA A 96 -5.95 -2.10 9.03
CA ALA A 96 -5.29 -2.78 10.14
C ALA A 96 -3.82 -3.10 9.82
N ALA A 97 -3.54 -3.54 8.59
CA ALA A 97 -2.19 -3.82 8.11
C ALA A 97 -1.31 -2.56 8.06
N ALA A 98 -1.86 -1.41 7.64
CA ALA A 98 -1.14 -0.14 7.66
C ALA A 98 -0.80 0.30 9.08
N ILE A 99 -1.74 0.16 10.02
CA ILE A 99 -1.48 0.44 11.45
C ILE A 99 -0.40 -0.49 12.00
N LEU A 100 -0.46 -1.79 11.70
CA LEU A 100 0.56 -2.75 12.11
C LEU A 100 1.93 -2.44 11.52
N GLY A 101 2.01 -2.06 10.24
CA GLY A 101 3.27 -1.65 9.60
C GLY A 101 3.83 -0.35 10.18
N TYR A 102 2.95 0.57 10.58
CA TYR A 102 3.35 1.79 11.26
C TYR A 102 3.90 1.50 12.67
N LEU A 103 3.20 0.67 13.44
CA LEU A 103 3.59 0.30 14.81
C LEU A 103 4.78 -0.65 14.87
N SER A 104 4.99 -1.51 13.86
CA SER A 104 6.10 -2.46 13.85
C SER A 104 7.46 -1.75 13.87
N ILE A 105 7.56 -0.56 13.28
CA ILE A 105 8.77 0.27 13.33
C ILE A 105 9.05 0.80 14.74
N ASP A 106 8.01 1.07 15.51
CA ASP A 106 8.15 1.45 16.92
C ASP A 106 8.51 0.24 17.80
N LEU A 107 7.86 -0.90 17.57
CA LEU A 107 8.06 -2.15 18.33
C LEU A 107 9.41 -2.82 18.07
N LEU A 108 9.92 -2.74 16.84
CA LEU A 108 11.25 -3.27 16.48
C LEU A 108 12.39 -2.37 16.97
N GLY A 109 12.11 -1.31 17.73
CA GLY A 109 13.13 -0.40 18.25
C GLY A 109 13.85 0.42 17.18
N LEU A 110 13.39 0.38 15.93
CA LEU A 110 13.93 1.18 14.83
C LEU A 110 13.71 2.68 15.08
N ALA A 111 12.69 3.05 15.85
CA ALA A 111 12.53 4.42 16.35
C ALA A 111 13.62 4.85 17.37
N TYR A 112 14.29 3.91 18.03
CA TYR A 112 15.35 4.15 19.03
C TYR A 112 16.77 4.01 18.46
N ILE A 113 16.94 3.25 17.38
CA ILE A 113 18.18 3.29 16.60
C ILE A 113 18.20 4.67 15.93
N LYS A 114 19.07 5.57 16.40
CA LYS A 114 19.34 6.87 15.75
C LYS A 114 19.68 6.61 14.28
N PHE A 115 18.68 6.64 13.40
CA PHE A 115 18.91 6.65 11.97
C PHE A 115 19.76 7.89 11.66
N PRO A 116 20.87 7.75 10.91
CA PRO A 116 21.70 8.89 10.56
C PRO A 116 20.82 9.89 9.80
N ARG A 117 20.68 11.09 10.37
CA ARG A 117 20.11 12.24 9.67
C ARG A 117 21.10 12.57 8.56
N PHE A 118 20.83 12.13 7.34
CA PHE A 118 21.52 12.66 6.18
C PHE A 118 20.93 14.05 5.92
N GLY A 119 21.62 15.06 6.45
CA GLY A 119 21.47 16.47 6.08
C GLY A 119 22.48 16.86 5.03
#